data_AF-A0A2E4K9Y6-F1
#
_entry.id   AF-A0A2E4K9Y6-F1
#
_cell.length_a   1.000
_cell.length_b   1.000
_cell.length_c   1.000
_cell.angle_alpha   90.00
_cell.angle_beta   90.00
_cell.angle_gamma   90.00
#
_symmetry.space_group_name_H-M   'P 1'
#
loop_
_entity.id
_entity.type
_entity.pdbx_description
1 polymer ?
#
loop_
_entity_poly.entity_id
_entity_poly.type
_entity_poly.pdbx_seq_one_letter_code
_entity_poly.pdbx_strand_id
1 'polypeptide(L)'
;MVQIYKIKYICHVKRFFFIFLSLFLSCNAVDNYFSNSTPLSKEDFRNCLKEFYLSESYNLQNVVDSSSSPYQQILLKYNVNYEEFIHSFDYYSTNPKLMLEIYDSILEDLENEKNILLSL
;
A
#
# COMPACT_ATOMS: atom_id res chain seq x y z
N MET A 1 14.68 -48.91 24.92
CA MET A 1 13.57 -48.18 24.28
C MET A 1 13.73 -46.64 24.29
N VAL A 2 14.22 -46.01 25.37
CA VAL A 2 14.31 -44.53 25.50
C VAL A 2 15.19 -43.83 24.44
N GLN A 3 16.30 -44.45 24.01
CA GLN A 3 17.23 -43.88 23.03
C GLN A 3 16.61 -43.72 21.62
N ILE A 4 15.77 -44.67 21.20
CA ILE A 4 15.12 -44.66 19.87
C ILE A 4 14.10 -43.52 19.77
N TYR A 5 13.37 -43.24 20.86
CA TYR A 5 12.42 -42.13 20.92
C TYR A 5 13.10 -40.76 20.79
N LYS A 6 14.27 -40.56 21.43
CA LYS A 6 15.05 -39.32 21.29
C LYS A 6 15.51 -39.09 19.85
N ILE A 7 16.02 -40.13 19.19
CA ILE A 7 16.48 -40.04 17.78
C ILE A 7 15.31 -39.72 16.84
N LYS A 8 14.16 -40.37 17.03
CA LYS A 8 12.96 -40.14 16.22
C LYS A 8 12.38 -38.74 16.42
N TYR A 9 12.40 -38.23 17.65
CA TYR A 9 11.99 -36.87 17.99
C TYR A 9 12.91 -35.81 17.36
N ILE A 10 14.24 -36.00 17.45
CA ILE A 10 15.24 -35.12 16.84
C ILE A 10 15.08 -35.06 15.31
N CYS A 11 14.78 -36.20 14.65
CA CYS A 11 14.50 -36.23 13.21
C CYS A 11 13.20 -35.48 12.85
N HIS A 12 12.15 -35.59 13.66
CA HIS A 12 10.89 -34.86 13.43
C HIS A 12 11.05 -33.34 13.59
N VAL A 13 11.78 -32.90 14.62
CA VAL A 13 12.04 -31.47 14.87
C VAL A 13 12.88 -30.86 13.74
N LYS A 14 13.90 -31.57 13.24
CA LYS A 14 14.72 -31.12 12.11
C LYS A 14 13.91 -30.98 10.81
N ARG A 15 12.98 -31.92 10.55
CA ARG A 15 12.10 -31.86 9.38
C ARG A 15 11.11 -30.70 9.48
N PHE A 16 10.56 -30.44 10.67
CA PHE A 16 9.66 -29.31 10.89
C PHE A 16 10.38 -27.97 10.72
N PHE A 17 11.61 -27.85 11.25
CA PHE A 17 12.45 -26.68 11.07
C PHE A 17 12.75 -26.38 9.60
N PHE A 18 13.00 -27.41 8.78
CA PHE A 18 13.27 -27.25 7.35
C PHE A 18 12.03 -26.77 6.57
N ILE A 19 10.83 -27.27 6.93
CA ILE A 19 9.56 -26.81 6.35
C ILE A 19 9.32 -25.34 6.72
N PHE A 20 9.53 -24.98 7.99
CA PHE A 20 9.40 -23.60 8.46
C PHE A 20 10.39 -22.65 7.75
N LEU A 21 11.64 -23.08 7.55
CA LEU A 21 12.66 -22.30 6.86
C LEU A 21 12.32 -22.06 5.37
N SER A 22 11.69 -23.03 4.71
CA SER A 22 11.29 -22.88 3.30
C SER A 22 10.21 -21.81 3.07
N LEU A 23 9.43 -21.47 4.11
CA LEU A 23 8.43 -20.39 4.03
C LEU A 23 9.07 -19.00 3.92
N PHE A 24 10.32 -18.83 4.37
CA PHE A 24 11.03 -17.54 4.29
C PHE A 24 11.76 -17.31 2.97
N LEU A 25 11.88 -18.34 2.11
CA LEU A 25 12.56 -18.23 0.81
C LEU A 25 11.67 -17.66 -0.30
N SER A 26 10.38 -17.43 -0.05
CA SER A 26 9.45 -16.87 -1.05
C SER A 26 9.45 -15.34 -1.09
N CYS A 27 10.35 -14.66 -0.36
CA CYS A 27 10.54 -13.22 -0.50
C CYS A 27 11.34 -12.95 -1.78
N ASN A 28 10.69 -13.10 -2.93
CA ASN A 28 11.21 -12.55 -4.17
C ASN A 28 11.20 -11.03 -3.98
N ALA A 29 12.40 -10.42 -3.96
CA ALA A 29 12.50 -9.01 -4.28
C ALA A 29 11.88 -8.88 -5.68
N VAL A 30 10.77 -8.16 -5.77
CA VAL A 30 10.24 -7.74 -7.07
C VAL A 30 11.39 -6.97 -7.70
N ASP A 31 11.99 -7.54 -8.74
CA ASP A 31 12.99 -6.84 -9.54
C ASP A 31 12.37 -5.49 -9.91
N ASN A 32 13.08 -4.41 -9.55
CA ASN A 32 12.68 -3.03 -9.78
C ASN A 32 12.57 -2.78 -11.29
N TYR A 33 11.47 -3.24 -11.88
CA TYR A 33 11.00 -2.96 -13.22
C TYR A 33 10.15 -1.69 -13.18
N PHE A 34 10.56 -0.69 -12.40
CA PHE A 34 9.94 0.61 -12.45
C PHE A 34 10.70 1.47 -13.44
N SER A 35 9.95 1.83 -14.48
CA SER A 35 10.21 2.86 -15.49
C SER A 35 11.08 4.01 -14.95
N ASN A 36 11.84 4.67 -15.82
CA ASN A 36 12.65 5.86 -15.50
C ASN A 36 11.81 7.07 -14.99
N SER A 37 10.57 6.87 -14.54
CA SER A 37 9.71 7.88 -13.98
C SER A 37 10.26 8.34 -12.64
N THR A 38 10.48 9.64 -12.51
CA THR A 38 10.77 10.23 -11.21
C THR A 38 9.53 10.12 -10.32
N PRO A 39 9.67 9.82 -9.02
CA PRO A 39 8.52 9.85 -8.12
C PRO A 39 7.93 11.26 -8.10
N LEU A 40 6.60 11.33 -7.97
CA LEU A 40 5.84 12.55 -7.85
C LEU A 40 6.31 13.35 -6.62
N SER A 41 6.09 14.66 -6.69
CA SER A 41 6.30 15.52 -5.53
C SER A 41 5.41 15.04 -4.36
N LYS A 42 5.85 15.31 -3.13
CA LYS A 42 5.09 14.94 -1.92
C LYS A 42 3.68 15.52 -1.96
N GLU A 43 3.54 16.73 -2.48
CA GLU A 43 2.27 17.46 -2.61
C GLU A 43 1.33 16.77 -3.62
N ASP A 44 1.83 16.49 -4.83
CA ASP A 44 1.02 15.88 -5.90
C ASP A 44 0.58 14.47 -5.50
N PHE A 45 1.51 13.68 -4.94
CA PHE A 45 1.20 12.36 -4.45
C PHE A 45 0.18 12.39 -3.31
N ARG A 46 0.34 13.29 -2.33
CA ARG A 46 -0.64 13.48 -1.23
C ARG A 46 -2.02 13.78 -1.77
N ASN A 47 -2.12 14.71 -2.72
CA ASN A 47 -3.39 15.14 -3.28
C ASN A 47 -4.09 14.01 -4.06
N CYS A 48 -3.37 13.29 -4.92
CA CYS A 48 -3.90 12.10 -5.59
C CYS A 48 -4.38 11.05 -4.57
N LEU A 49 -3.57 10.78 -3.54
CA LEU A 49 -3.89 9.76 -2.53
C LEU A 49 -5.11 10.14 -1.69
N LYS A 50 -5.27 11.41 -1.32
CA LYS A 50 -6.47 11.92 -0.65
C LYS A 50 -7.72 11.65 -1.47
N GLU A 51 -7.69 11.97 -2.76
CA GLU A 51 -8.86 11.77 -3.64
C GLU A 51 -9.16 10.30 -3.88
N PHE A 52 -8.14 9.43 -3.95
CA PHE A 52 -8.35 7.98 -3.98
C PHE A 52 -9.09 7.51 -2.72
N TYR A 53 -8.65 7.90 -1.52
CA TYR A 53 -9.33 7.52 -0.29
C TYR A 53 -10.77 8.04 -0.20
N LEU A 54 -11.01 9.28 -0.63
CA LEU A 54 -12.36 9.83 -0.72
C LEU A 54 -13.21 9.02 -1.71
N SER A 55 -12.69 8.76 -2.91
CA SER A 55 -13.39 7.99 -3.93
C SER A 55 -13.74 6.58 -3.46
N GLU A 56 -12.83 5.88 -2.80
CA GLU A 56 -13.07 4.58 -2.16
C GLU A 56 -14.21 4.68 -1.14
N SER A 57 -14.16 5.69 -0.27
CA SER A 57 -15.17 5.89 0.76
C SER A 57 -16.57 6.13 0.19
N TYR A 58 -16.67 6.83 -0.96
CA TYR A 58 -17.93 7.09 -1.66
C TYR A 58 -18.41 5.90 -2.50
N ASN A 59 -17.51 5.18 -3.17
CA ASN A 59 -17.84 4.01 -3.99
C ASN A 59 -18.28 2.81 -3.13
N LEU A 60 -17.77 2.69 -1.90
CA LEU A 60 -18.31 1.73 -0.91
C LEU A 60 -19.78 2.02 -0.56
N GLN A 61 -20.24 3.26 -0.73
CA GLN A 61 -21.62 3.68 -0.43
C GLN A 61 -22.53 3.65 -1.66
N ASN A 62 -21.99 3.80 -2.87
CA ASN A 62 -22.75 3.84 -4.12
C ASN A 62 -22.06 2.97 -5.18
N VAL A 63 -22.74 1.94 -5.67
CA VAL A 63 -22.31 1.19 -6.87
C VAL A 63 -22.56 2.10 -8.07
N VAL A 64 -21.57 2.92 -8.42
CA VAL A 64 -21.67 3.86 -9.54
C VAL A 64 -21.41 3.10 -10.84
N ASP A 65 -22.46 2.91 -11.64
CA ASP A 65 -22.38 2.49 -13.04
C ASP A 65 -21.73 3.58 -13.90
N SER A 66 -20.42 3.78 -13.75
CA SER A 66 -19.64 4.68 -14.60
C SER A 66 -18.79 3.89 -15.59
N SER A 67 -18.71 4.40 -16.83
CA SER A 67 -17.91 3.79 -17.90
C SER A 67 -16.40 3.99 -17.71
N SER A 68 -15.98 4.86 -16.80
CA SER A 68 -14.58 5.15 -16.50
C SER A 68 -14.30 5.05 -15.01
N SER A 69 -13.23 4.33 -14.69
CA SER A 69 -12.76 4.11 -13.32
C SER A 69 -12.52 5.46 -12.58
N PRO A 70 -13.06 5.66 -11.38
CA PRO A 70 -12.84 6.88 -10.59
C PRO A 70 -11.34 7.18 -10.38
N TYR A 71 -10.51 6.15 -10.21
CA TYR A 71 -9.05 6.34 -10.12
C TYR A 71 -8.46 6.92 -11.40
N GLN A 72 -8.94 6.51 -12.57
CA GLN A 72 -8.46 7.05 -13.85
C GLN A 72 -8.81 8.53 -13.98
N GLN A 73 -10.00 8.94 -13.52
CA GLN A 73 -10.41 10.35 -13.53
C GLN A 73 -9.53 11.20 -12.60
N ILE A 74 -9.20 10.68 -11.42
CA ILE A 74 -8.32 11.35 -10.46
C ILE A 74 -6.90 11.49 -11.03
N LEU A 75 -6.33 10.43 -11.59
CA LEU A 75 -5.02 10.48 -12.24
C LEU A 75 -4.98 11.55 -13.36
N LEU A 76 -6.02 11.60 -14.20
CA LEU A 76 -6.16 12.62 -15.24
C LEU A 76 -6.25 14.04 -14.66
N LYS A 77 -6.98 14.24 -13.55
CA LYS A 77 -7.13 15.54 -12.89
C LYS A 77 -5.79 16.13 -12.46
N TYR A 78 -4.87 15.29 -12.00
CA TYR A 78 -3.54 15.70 -11.56
C TYR A 78 -2.47 15.62 -12.67
N ASN A 79 -2.85 15.27 -13.90
CA ASN A 79 -1.92 15.02 -15.00
C ASN A 79 -0.82 13.99 -14.63
N VAL A 80 -1.24 12.95 -13.91
CA VAL A 80 -0.40 11.86 -13.44
C VAL A 80 -0.79 10.60 -14.21
N ASN A 81 0.19 9.83 -14.68
CA ASN A 81 -0.08 8.51 -15.23
C ASN A 81 0.02 7.41 -14.14
N TYR A 82 -0.53 6.23 -14.44
CA TYR A 82 -0.57 5.13 -13.48
C TYR A 82 0.81 4.69 -13.00
N GLU A 83 1.81 4.63 -13.89
CA GLU A 83 3.16 4.19 -13.53
C GLU A 83 3.85 5.19 -12.59
N GLU A 84 3.68 6.49 -12.82
CA GLU A 84 4.17 7.56 -11.94
C GLU A 84 3.56 7.45 -10.54
N PHE A 85 2.25 7.21 -10.46
CA PHE A 85 1.58 7.04 -9.18
C PHE A 85 2.08 5.80 -8.42
N ILE A 86 2.15 4.64 -9.08
CA ILE A 86 2.60 3.40 -8.42
C ILE A 86 4.07 3.52 -8.00
N HIS A 87 4.92 4.10 -8.84
CA HIS A 87 6.31 4.33 -8.47
C HIS A 87 6.43 5.26 -7.26
N SER A 88 5.62 6.32 -7.21
CA SER A 88 5.56 7.22 -6.04
C SER A 88 5.07 6.49 -4.80
N PHE A 89 4.03 5.66 -4.95
CA PHE A 89 3.49 4.87 -3.85
C PHE A 89 4.55 3.95 -3.25
N ASP A 90 5.34 3.25 -4.09
CA ASP A 90 6.44 2.41 -3.64
C ASP A 90 7.56 3.23 -2.98
N TYR A 91 7.95 4.35 -3.61
CA TYR A 91 8.96 5.27 -3.08
C TYR A 91 8.60 5.81 -1.68
N TYR A 92 7.36 6.26 -1.47
CA TYR A 92 6.94 6.76 -0.16
C TYR A 92 6.71 5.62 0.84
N SER A 93 6.20 4.46 0.40
CA SER A 93 5.95 3.29 1.26
C SER A 93 7.25 2.67 1.82
N THR A 94 8.35 2.74 1.07
CA THR A 94 9.68 2.33 1.56
C THR A 94 10.28 3.28 2.58
N ASN A 95 9.68 4.46 2.78
CA ASN A 95 10.08 5.48 3.75
C ASN A 95 8.95 5.73 4.77
N PRO A 96 8.78 4.88 5.81
CA PRO A 96 7.63 4.93 6.71
C PRO A 96 7.37 6.29 7.36
N LYS A 97 8.44 7.03 7.68
CA LYS A 97 8.31 8.38 8.26
C LYS A 97 7.65 9.36 7.27
N LEU A 98 8.08 9.36 6.01
CA LEU A 98 7.51 10.23 4.99
C LEU A 98 6.06 9.84 4.68
N MET A 99 5.77 8.54 4.61
CA MET A 99 4.41 8.06 4.40
C MET A 99 3.47 8.45 5.54
N LEU A 100 3.94 8.37 6.79
CA LEU A 100 3.17 8.80 7.96
C LEU A 100 2.87 10.31 7.89
N GLU A 101 3.87 11.14 7.56
CA GLU A 101 3.65 12.58 7.39
C GLU A 101 2.62 12.90 6.30
N ILE A 102 2.61 12.15 5.19
CA ILE A 102 1.60 12.30 4.13
C ILE A 102 0.21 11.94 4.66
N TYR A 103 0.11 10.81 5.36
CA TYR A 103 -1.15 10.32 5.90
C TYR A 103 -1.73 11.27 6.96
N ASP A 104 -0.92 11.74 7.91
CA ASP A 104 -1.34 12.67 8.95
C ASP A 104 -1.84 13.99 8.33
N SER A 105 -1.15 14.49 7.30
CA SER A 105 -1.57 15.69 6.57
C SER A 105 -2.89 15.48 5.82
N ILE A 106 -3.15 14.29 5.26
CA ILE A 106 -4.45 13.97 4.65
C ILE A 106 -5.56 13.96 5.71
N LEU A 107 -5.31 13.36 6.87
CA LEU A 107 -6.29 13.33 7.96
C LEU A 107 -6.64 14.73 8.46
N GLU A 108 -5.63 15.59 8.62
CA GLU A 108 -5.82 16.98 9.03
C GLU A 108 -6.68 17.75 8.00
N ASP A 109 -6.39 17.62 6.71
CA ASP A 109 -7.19 18.21 5.63
C ASP A 109 -8.66 17.76 5.73
N LEU A 110 -8.90 16.46 5.88
CA LEU A 110 -10.26 15.90 5.95
C LEU A 110 -11.01 16.33 7.21
N GLU A 111 -10.32 16.42 8.36
CA GLU A 111 -10.91 16.91 9.60
C GLU A 111 -11.29 18.39 9.48
N ASN A 112 -10.43 19.20 8.88
CA ASN A 112 -10.70 20.61 8.61
C ASN A 112 -11.89 20.80 7.65
N GLU A 113 -11.91 20.06 6.54
CA GLU A 113 -13.03 20.06 5.59
C GLU A 113 -14.35 19.68 6.28
N LYS A 114 -14.34 18.63 7.12
CA LYS A 114 -15.51 18.21 7.91
C LYS A 114 -15.99 19.32 8.85
N ASN A 115 -15.07 19.96 9.57
CA ASN A 115 -15.41 21.00 10.54
C ASN A 115 -16.00 22.23 9.84
N ILE A 116 -15.49 22.60 8.66
CA ILE A 116 -16.07 23.67 7.84
C ILE A 116 -17.51 23.34 7.45
N LEU A 117 -17.75 22.12 6.94
CA LEU A 117 -19.09 21.69 6.53
C LEU A 117 -20.11 21.64 7.69
N LEU A 118 -19.66 21.35 8.91
CA LEU A 118 -20.52 21.32 10.11
C LEU A 118 -20.72 22.69 10.75
N SER A 119 -19.97 23.71 10.32
CA SER A 119 -20.07 25.09 10.82
C SER A 119 -20.97 26.01 9.98
N LEU A 120 -21.50 25.49 8.87
CA LEU A 120 -22.46 26.13 7.96
C LEU A 120 -23.90 25.70 8.29
#